data_AF-A0A920J3L2-F1
#
_entry.id   AF-A0A920J3L2-F1
#
_cell.length_a   1.000
_cell.length_b   1.000
_cell.length_c   1.000
_cell.angle_alpha   90.00
_cell.angle_beta   90.00
_cell.angle_gamma   90.00
#
_symmetry.space_group_name_H-M   'P 1'
#
loop_
_entity.id
_entity.type
_entity.pdbx_description
1 polymer ?
#
loop_
_entity_poly.entity_id
_entity_poly.type
_entity_poly.pdbx_seq_one_letter_code
_entity_poly.pdbx_strand_id
1 'polypeptide(L)'
;MSLSLEGIGALLTSDCIYTSISSLVPGGPAEKSKTIQAEDRIVAVGQEKDIELTDVIGWRIDDVVNLIRGPKGTKVKLEIIPASSPDNETEIIEITRGNV
;
A
#
# COMPACT_ATOMS: atom_id res chain seq x y z
N MET A 1 16.60 -12.72 17.69
CA MET A 1 15.94 -11.40 17.51
C MET A 1 15.15 -11.49 16.23
N SER A 2 13.84 -11.64 16.32
CA SER A 2 12.98 -11.83 15.14
C SER A 2 12.82 -10.48 14.47
N LEU A 3 13.45 -10.29 13.31
CA LEU A 3 13.17 -9.18 12.41
C LEU A 3 11.79 -9.43 11.78
N SER A 4 10.75 -9.32 12.60
CA SER A 4 9.38 -9.32 12.12
C SER A 4 9.17 -8.00 11.40
N LEU A 5 9.10 -8.05 10.07
CA LEU A 5 8.63 -6.92 9.30
C LEU A 5 7.12 -6.81 9.56
N GLU A 6 6.67 -5.68 10.09
CA GLU A 6 5.26 -5.40 10.33
C GLU A 6 4.76 -4.40 9.27
N GLY A 7 3.68 -4.75 8.59
CA GLY A 7 3.15 -3.92 7.50
C GLY A 7 2.07 -4.63 6.69
N ILE A 8 1.93 -4.23 5.42
CA ILE A 8 0.94 -4.82 4.51
C ILE A 8 1.47 -6.06 3.76
N GLY A 9 2.79 -6.23 3.65
CA GLY A 9 3.36 -7.35 2.90
C GLY A 9 3.26 -7.21 1.38
N ALA A 10 3.65 -6.05 0.86
CA ALA A 10 3.75 -5.78 -0.56
C ALA A 10 5.16 -5.28 -0.91
N LEU A 11 5.65 -5.68 -2.07
CA LEU A 11 6.84 -5.14 -2.71
C LEU A 11 6.41 -3.97 -3.58
N LEU A 12 6.86 -2.79 -3.20
CA LEU A 12 6.60 -1.55 -3.92
C LEU A 12 7.80 -1.24 -4.81
N THR A 13 7.52 -0.72 -5.99
CA THR A 13 8.50 -0.15 -6.91
C THR A 13 8.08 1.27 -7.26
N SER A 14 9.05 2.13 -7.51
CA SER A 14 8.79 3.47 -8.01
C SER A 14 8.73 3.41 -9.53
N ASP A 15 7.56 3.66 -10.11
CA ASP A 15 7.37 3.80 -11.55
C ASP A 15 7.23 5.29 -11.90
N CYS A 16 8.33 5.88 -12.34
CA CYS A 16 8.46 7.32 -12.57
C CYS A 16 8.06 8.19 -11.36
N ILE A 17 6.82 8.67 -11.33
CA ILE A 17 6.27 9.56 -10.30
C ILE A 17 5.26 8.84 -9.39
N TYR A 18 4.88 7.61 -9.72
CA TYR A 18 3.91 6.82 -8.96
C TYR A 18 4.61 5.69 -8.22
N THR A 19 4.04 5.29 -7.09
CA THR A 19 4.48 4.09 -6.38
C THR A 19 3.63 2.92 -6.84
N SER A 20 4.20 1.99 -7.60
CA SER A 20 3.49 0.82 -8.12
C SER A 20 3.77 -0.42 -7.28
N ILE A 21 2.84 -1.37 -7.25
CA ILE A 21 3.02 -2.65 -6.57
C ILE A 21 3.72 -3.61 -7.53
N SER A 22 4.97 -3.98 -7.23
CA SER A 22 5.72 -4.94 -8.04
C SER A 22 5.30 -6.38 -7.76
N SER A 23 5.07 -6.72 -6.48
CA SER A 23 4.62 -8.07 -6.11
C SER A 23 4.02 -8.09 -4.70
N LEU A 24 3.32 -9.15 -4.35
CA LEU A 24 2.74 -9.36 -3.03
C LEU A 24 3.50 -10.48 -2.32
N VAL A 25 3.67 -10.34 -1.01
CA VAL A 25 4.34 -11.38 -0.22
C VAL A 25 3.33 -12.50 0.07
N PRO A 26 3.65 -13.76 -0.27
CA PRO A 26 2.73 -14.88 -0.07
C PRO A 26 2.44 -15.09 1.41
N GLY A 27 1.15 -15.11 1.78
CA GLY A 27 0.70 -15.20 3.17
C GLY A 27 0.66 -13.88 3.95
N GLY A 28 1.08 -12.77 3.32
CA GLY A 28 0.98 -11.43 3.85
C GLY A 28 -0.46 -10.90 3.91
N PRO A 29 -0.73 -9.86 4.72
CA PRO A 29 -2.08 -9.30 4.87
C PRO A 29 -2.64 -8.71 3.56
N ALA A 30 -1.79 -8.11 2.72
CA ALA A 30 -2.14 -7.61 1.40
C ALA A 30 -2.73 -8.70 0.50
N GLU A 31 -2.06 -9.85 0.41
CA GLU A 31 -2.51 -10.97 -0.41
C GLU A 31 -3.80 -11.59 0.16
N LYS A 32 -3.92 -11.68 1.49
CA LYS A 32 -5.13 -12.19 2.16
C LYS A 32 -6.35 -11.31 1.94
N SER A 33 -6.16 -9.99 1.92
CA SER A 33 -7.21 -9.03 1.63
C SER A 33 -7.68 -9.13 0.16
N LYS A 34 -6.84 -9.60 -0.77
CA LYS A 34 -7.11 -9.67 -2.22
C LYS A 34 -7.60 -8.36 -2.84
N THR A 35 -7.39 -7.25 -2.14
CA THR A 35 -7.84 -5.92 -2.55
C THR A 35 -6.77 -5.15 -3.31
N ILE A 36 -5.53 -5.67 -3.32
CA ILE A 36 -4.44 -5.18 -4.14
C ILE A 36 -3.92 -6.28 -5.03
N GLN A 37 -3.46 -5.89 -6.20
CA GLN A 37 -2.84 -6.74 -7.20
C GLN A 37 -1.46 -6.19 -7.57
N ALA A 38 -0.67 -7.04 -8.23
CA ALA A 38 0.53 -6.55 -8.89
C ALA A 38 0.14 -5.56 -9.99
N GLU A 39 1.01 -4.58 -10.24
CA GLU A 39 0.87 -3.50 -11.23
C GLU A 39 -0.03 -2.33 -10.80
N ASP A 40 -0.75 -2.43 -9.69
CA ASP A 40 -1.54 -1.30 -9.15
C ASP A 40 -0.65 -0.14 -8.74
N ARG A 41 -1.15 1.10 -8.94
CA ARG A 41 -0.43 2.33 -8.62
C ARG A 41 -1.02 3.02 -7.40
N ILE A 42 -0.23 3.23 -6.36
CA ILE A 42 -0.62 3.94 -5.15
C ILE A 42 -0.47 5.44 -5.39
N VAL A 43 -1.55 6.18 -5.20
CA VAL A 43 -1.57 7.66 -5.32
C VAL A 43 -1.68 8.34 -3.97
N ALA A 44 -2.42 7.76 -3.02
CA ALA A 44 -2.56 8.32 -1.69
C ALA A 44 -2.58 7.25 -0.59
N VAL A 45 -2.15 7.64 0.60
CA VAL A 45 -2.07 6.78 1.79
C VAL A 45 -2.76 7.48 2.96
N GLY A 46 -3.75 6.84 3.55
CA GLY A 46 -4.47 7.29 4.74
C GLY A 46 -4.25 6.34 5.92
N GLN A 47 -4.16 6.87 7.14
CA GLN A 47 -4.14 6.05 8.35
C GLN A 47 -5.57 5.83 8.85
N GLU A 48 -5.84 4.75 9.59
CA GLU A 48 -7.18 4.50 10.16
C GLU A 48 -7.72 5.67 11.00
N LYS A 49 -6.83 6.40 11.67
CA LYS A 49 -7.18 7.53 12.54
C LYS A 49 -7.32 8.85 11.79
N ASP A 50 -6.85 8.91 10.54
CA ASP A 50 -6.87 10.13 9.74
C ASP A 50 -8.09 10.14 8.82
N ILE A 51 -8.71 11.31 8.73
CA ILE A 51 -9.86 11.55 7.86
C ILE A 51 -9.37 11.85 6.44
N GLU A 52 -8.13 12.32 6.31
CA GLU A 52 -7.54 12.78 5.06
C GLU A 52 -6.54 11.74 4.52
N LEU A 53 -6.59 11.50 3.21
CA LEU A 53 -5.61 10.71 2.49
C LEU A 53 -4.42 11.62 2.17
N THR A 54 -3.22 11.19 2.52
CA THR A 54 -1.99 11.91 2.16
C THR A 54 -1.61 11.52 0.75
N ASP A 55 -1.60 12.50 -0.16
CA ASP A 55 -1.10 12.31 -1.52
C ASP A 55 0.41 12.00 -1.48
N VAL A 56 0.78 10.88 -2.10
CA VAL A 56 2.16 10.38 -2.15
C VAL A 56 2.75 10.44 -3.57
N ILE A 57 2.10 11.16 -4.48
CA ILE A 57 2.58 11.30 -5.86
C ILE A 57 3.88 12.10 -5.85
N GLY A 58 4.94 11.54 -6.45
CA GLY A 58 6.27 12.15 -6.46
C GLY A 58 7.03 12.08 -5.13
N TRP A 59 6.50 11.38 -4.12
CA TRP A 59 7.23 11.13 -2.89
C TRP A 59 8.31 10.07 -3.09
N ARG A 60 9.31 10.08 -2.20
CA ARG A 60 10.30 9.01 -2.18
C ARG A 60 9.65 7.73 -1.69
N ILE A 61 9.99 6.60 -2.32
CA ILE A 61 9.44 5.29 -1.97
C ILE A 61 9.63 4.94 -0.50
N ASP A 62 10.74 5.33 0.12
CA ASP A 62 11.00 5.10 1.55
C ASP A 62 9.97 5.80 2.45
N ASP A 63 9.55 7.03 2.12
CA ASP A 63 8.55 7.76 2.90
C ASP A 63 7.17 7.12 2.77
N VAL A 64 6.81 6.70 1.55
CA VAL A 64 5.57 5.94 1.29
C VAL A 64 5.59 4.61 2.03
N VAL A 65 6.71 3.88 1.98
CA VAL A 65 6.91 2.64 2.73
C VAL A 65 6.79 2.87 4.23
N ASN A 66 7.31 3.97 4.77
CA ASN A 66 7.17 4.32 6.19
C ASN A 66 5.73 4.62 6.58
N LEU A 67 4.95 5.28 5.72
CA LEU A 67 3.51 5.51 5.94
C LEU A 67 2.71 4.21 5.88
N ILE A 68 3.08 3.29 4.99
CA ILE A 68 2.40 2.01 4.82
C ILE A 68 2.79 1.02 5.93
N ARG A 69 4.03 1.07 6.41
CA ARG A 69 4.50 0.32 7.58
C ARG A 69 3.84 0.84 8.85
N GLY A 70 3.69 -0.05 9.83
CA GLY A 70 3.06 0.29 11.10
C GLY A 70 2.83 -0.95 11.97
N PRO A 71 2.44 -0.75 13.22
CA PRO A 71 2.25 -1.84 14.17
C PRO A 71 1.13 -2.78 13.71
N LYS A 72 1.30 -4.07 13.96
CA LYS A 72 0.28 -5.09 13.66
C LYS A 72 -1.09 -4.73 14.27
N GLY A 73 -2.15 -4.99 13.52
CA GLY A 73 -3.53 -4.72 13.96
C GLY A 73 -4.01 -3.29 13.72
N THR A 74 -3.17 -2.40 13.21
CA THR A 74 -3.63 -1.10 12.69
C THR A 74 -4.07 -1.22 11.25
N LYS A 75 -5.00 -0.38 10.81
CA LYS A 75 -5.42 -0.34 9.42
C LYS A 75 -4.83 0.86 8.68
N VAL A 76 -4.62 0.65 7.39
CA VAL A 76 -4.18 1.67 6.45
C VAL A 76 -5.16 1.69 5.28
N LYS A 77 -5.53 2.89 4.85
CA LYS A 77 -6.29 3.10 3.64
C LYS A 77 -5.32 3.45 2.52
N LEU A 78 -5.44 2.78 1.39
CA LEU A 78 -4.63 3.06 0.22
C LEU A 78 -5.59 3.45 -0.88
N GLU A 79 -5.25 4.52 -1.58
CA GLU A 79 -5.91 4.87 -2.82
C GLU A 79 -5.03 4.35 -3.96
N ILE A 80 -5.58 3.41 -4.72
CA ILE A 80 -4.90 2.76 -5.83
C ILE A 80 -5.59 3.06 -7.15
N ILE A 81 -4.80 3.16 -8.21
CA ILE A 81 -5.27 3.15 -9.60
C ILE A 81 -4.93 1.75 -10.15
N PRO A 82 -5.94 0.91 -10.44
CA PRO A 82 -5.71 -0.40 -11.01
C PRO A 82 -5.12 -0.27 -12.42
N ALA A 83 -4.12 -1.10 -12.73
CA ALA A 83 -3.44 -1.06 -14.04
C ALA A 83 -4.37 -1.33 -15.23
N SER A 84 -5.49 -2.01 -14.97
CA SER A 84 -6.49 -2.38 -15.98
C SER A 84 -7.44 -1.23 -16.38
N SER A 85 -7.52 -0.16 -15.59
CA SER A 85 -8.46 0.95 -15.83
C SER A 85 -7.77 2.14 -16.49
N PRO A 86 -8.07 2.47 -17.76
CA PRO A 86 -7.50 3.63 -18.44
C PRO A 86 -8.08 4.98 -17.95
N ASP A 87 -9.16 4.97 -17.18
CA ASP A 87 -9.88 6.17 -16.73
C ASP A 87 -9.30 6.84 -15.48
N ASN A 88 -8.14 6.38 -14.96
CA ASN A 88 -7.59 6.82 -13.67
C ASN A 88 -8.62 6.72 -12.52
N GLU A 89 -9.52 5.73 -12.58
CA GLU A 89 -10.45 5.48 -11.50
C GLU A 89 -9.65 5.01 -10.28
N THR A 90 -9.69 5.82 -9.22
CA THR A 90 -9.02 5.53 -7.96
C THR A 90 -9.96 4.73 -7.06
N GLU A 91 -9.50 3.58 -6.59
CA GLU A 91 -10.21 2.79 -5.59
C GLU A 91 -9.57 2.99 -4.22
N ILE A 92 -10.40 3.32 -3.23
CA ILE A 92 -9.99 3.42 -1.83
C ILE A 92 -10.21 2.07 -1.18
N ILE A 93 -9.13 1.48 -0.72
CA ILE A 93 -9.10 0.16 -0.11
C ILE A 93 -8.57 0.24 1.32
N GLU A 94 -9.06 -0.61 2.21
CA GLU A 94 -8.59 -0.69 3.59
C GLU A 94 -7.87 -2.03 3.82
N ILE A 95 -6.63 -1.96 4.28
CA ILE A 95 -5.81 -3.14 4.59
C ILE A 95 -5.45 -3.12 6.07
N THR A 96 -5.63 -4.26 6.73
CA THR A 96 -5.18 -4.45 8.10
C THR A 96 -3.71 -4.87 8.10
N ARG A 97 -2.85 -4.12 8.78
CA ARG A 97 -1.42 -4.45 8.92
C ARG A 97 -1.24 -5.69 9.78
N GLY A 98 -0.28 -6.52 9.40
CA GLY A 98 0.02 -7.78 10.06
C GLY A 98 1.51 -8.10 10.07
N ASN A 99 1.83 -9.30 10.53
CA ASN A 99 3.16 -9.85 10.37
C ASN A 99 3.30 -10.32 8.92
N VAL A 100 4.43 -10.00 8.30
CA VAL A 100 4.78 -10.43 6.95
C VAL A 100 5.82 -11.54 7.02
#